data_AF-A0A5E4N7G6-F1
#
_entry.id   AF-A0A5E4N7G6-F1
#
_cell.length_a   1.000
_cell.length_b   1.000
_cell.length_c   1.000
_cell.angle_alpha   90.00
_cell.angle_beta   90.00
_cell.angle_gamma   90.00
#
_symmetry.space_group_name_H-M   'P 1'
#
loop_
_entity.id
_entity.type
_entity.pdbx_description
1 polymer ?
#
loop_
_entity_poly.entity_id
_entity_poly.type
_entity_poly.pdbx_seq_one_letter_code
_entity_poly.pdbx_strand_id
1 'polypeptide(L)' 'MNNSEKVELILIFGECNRSAQQSARVYADRYPDKFHPPHNYVCRLLRGLNVNGQFPSDQNQRRQPRPNNFDED' A
#
# COMPACT_ATOMS: atom_id res chain seq x y z
N MET A 1 7.69 -0.70 -5.15
CA MET A 1 7.01 0.57 -5.44
C MET A 1 7.84 1.71 -4.87
N ASN A 2 8.38 2.57 -5.73
CA ASN A 2 9.28 3.67 -5.39
C ASN A 2 8.50 4.88 -4.86
N ASN A 3 9.18 5.86 -4.26
CA ASN A 3 8.52 7.03 -3.68
C ASN A 3 7.72 7.85 -4.72
N SER A 4 8.22 7.98 -5.96
CA SER A 4 7.47 8.63 -7.04
C SER A 4 6.16 7.90 -7.33
N GLU A 5 6.17 6.57 -7.41
CA GLU A 5 4.95 5.79 -7.60
C GLU A 5 3.96 5.96 -6.42
N LYS A 6 4.49 6.02 -5.18
CA LYS A 6 3.69 6.26 -3.97
C LYS A 6 3.02 7.64 -4.00
N VAL A 7 3.70 8.67 -4.52
CA VAL A 7 3.14 10.02 -4.70
C VAL A 7 2.03 10.01 -5.74
N GLU A 8 2.25 9.40 -6.91
CA GLU A 8 1.22 9.29 -7.96
C GLU A 8 -0.05 8.61 -7.43
N LEU A 9 0.10 7.55 -6.64
CA LEU A 9 -1.02 6.86 -6.00
C LEU A 9 -1.83 7.77 -5.06
N ILE A 10 -1.19 8.72 -4.37
CA ILE A 10 -1.87 9.69 -3.49
C ILE A 10 -2.60 10.77 -4.29
N LEU A 11 -2.01 11.23 -5.39
CA LEU A 11 -2.65 12.20 -6.26
C LEU A 11 -3.94 11.60 -6.85
N ILE A 12 -3.86 10.37 -7.35
CA ILE A 12 -5.03 9.59 -7.79
C ILE A 12 -6.03 9.39 -6.65
N PHE A 13 -5.58 9.22 -5.41
CA PHE A 13 -6.47 9.17 -4.25
C PHE A 13 -7.25 10.44 -4.01
N GLY A 14 -6.65 11.60 -4.25
CA GLY A 14 -7.35 12.88 -4.29
C GLY A 14 -8.40 12.94 -5.40
N GLU A 15 -8.06 12.49 -6.61
CA GLU A 15 -8.95 12.46 -7.78
C GLU A 15 -10.15 11.52 -7.57
N CYS A 16 -9.96 10.37 -6.92
CA CYS A 16 -11.00 9.38 -6.67
C CYS A 16 -11.84 9.67 -5.41
N ASN A 17 -11.99 10.94 -5.02
CA ASN A 17 -12.77 11.35 -3.86
C ASN A 17 -12.42 10.58 -2.57
N ARG A 18 -11.12 10.31 -2.36
CA ARG A 18 -10.57 9.57 -1.21
C ARG A 18 -11.03 8.10 -1.12
N SER A 19 -11.36 7.46 -2.26
CA SER A 19 -11.70 6.04 -2.32
C SER A 19 -10.49 5.17 -2.62
N ALA A 20 -9.96 4.46 -1.61
CA ALA A 20 -8.77 3.61 -1.75
C ALA A 20 -8.91 2.51 -2.82
N GLN A 21 -10.12 1.94 -2.96
CA GLN A 21 -10.39 0.92 -3.98
C GLN A 21 -10.33 1.52 -5.39
N GLN A 22 -11.01 2.64 -5.61
CA GLN A 22 -10.99 3.29 -6.91
C GLN A 22 -9.59 3.77 -7.27
N SER A 23 -8.83 4.29 -6.31
CA SER A 23 -7.47 4.76 -6.55
C SER A 23 -6.52 3.64 -6.96
N ALA A 24 -6.60 2.48 -6.31
CA ALA A 24 -5.80 1.32 -6.69
C ALA A 24 -6.15 0.86 -8.12
N ARG A 25 -7.44 0.86 -8.47
CA ARG A 25 -7.89 0.51 -9.82
C ARG A 25 -7.41 1.50 -10.88
N VAL A 26 -7.64 2.81 -10.65
CA VAL A 26 -7.20 3.87 -11.57
C VAL A 26 -5.69 3.88 -11.72
N TYR A 27 -4.94 3.60 -10.65
CA TYR A 27 -3.48 3.46 -10.72
C TYR A 27 -3.05 2.29 -11.63
N ALA A 28 -3.68 1.12 -11.49
CA ALA A 28 -3.41 -0.03 -12.33
C ALA A 28 -3.78 0.23 -13.81
N ASP A 29 -4.90 0.92 -14.05
CA ASP A 29 -5.34 1.30 -15.39
C ASP A 29 -4.37 2.32 -16.04
N ARG A 30 -3.85 3.27 -15.26
CA ARG A 30 -2.92 4.32 -15.74
C ARG A 30 -1.49 3.80 -15.93
N TYR A 31 -1.10 2.77 -15.18
CA TYR A 31 0.24 2.19 -15.21
C TYR A 31 0.19 0.66 -15.28
N PRO A 32 -0.16 0.08 -16.44
CA PRO A 32 -0.29 -1.36 -16.58
C PRO A 32 1.03 -2.11 -16.36
N ASP A 33 2.18 -1.51 -16.71
CA ASP A 33 3.51 -2.13 -16.57
C ASP A 33 4.11 -2.03 -15.16
N LYS A 34 3.44 -1.34 -14.22
CA LYS A 34 3.93 -1.12 -12.86
C LYS A 34 3.34 -2.11 -11.86
N PHE A 35 3.89 -2.11 -10.65
CA PHE A 35 3.33 -2.89 -9.55
C PHE A 35 1.90 -2.40 -9.23
N HIS A 36 0.93 -3.31 -9.11
CA HIS A 36 -0.46 -2.98 -8.78
C HIS A 36 -0.72 -3.18 -7.28
N PRO A 37 -0.75 -2.08 -6.49
CA PRO A 37 -0.95 -2.19 -5.05
C PRO A 37 -2.39 -2.62 -4.73
N PRO A 38 -2.60 -3.52 -3.76
CA PRO A 38 -3.95 -3.79 -3.24
C PRO A 38 -4.50 -2.57 -2.50
N HIS A 39 -5.82 -2.41 -2.41
CA HIS A 39 -6.46 -1.28 -1.71
C HIS A 39 -5.96 -1.11 -0.26
N ASN A 40 -5.67 -2.21 0.44
CA ASN A 40 -5.09 -2.20 1.79
C ASN A 40 -3.74 -1.48 1.85
N TYR A 41 -2.95 -1.53 0.76
CA TYR A 41 -1.70 -0.80 0.66
C TYR A 41 -1.93 0.71 0.68
N VAL A 42 -2.94 1.19 -0.04
CA VAL A 42 -3.32 2.62 -0.06
C VAL A 42 -3.66 3.09 1.37
N CYS A 43 -4.46 2.32 2.11
CA CYS A 43 -4.80 2.64 3.50
C CYS A 43 -3.56 2.68 4.41
N ARG A 44 -2.63 1.72 4.27
CA ARG A 44 -1.37 1.70 5.05
C ARG A 44 -0.47 2.88 4.70
N LEU A 45 -0.41 3.26 3.43
CA LEU A 45 0.36 4.41 2.95
C LEU A 45 -0.15 5.70 3.60
N LEU A 46 -1.47 5.95 3.52
CA LEU A 46 -2.13 7.13 4.09
C LEU A 46 -1.98 7.17 5.61
N ARG A 47 -2.12 6.02 6.29
CA ARG A 47 -1.89 5.93 7.74
C ARG A 47 -0.46 6.27 8.10
N GLY A 48 0.52 5.75 7.37
CA GLY A 48 1.94 6.05 7.60
C GLY A 48 2.24 7.53 7.49
N LEU A 49 1.68 8.19 6.47
CA LEU A 49 1.82 9.63 6.27
C LEU A 49 1.14 10.45 7.37
N ASN A 50 -0.09 10.10 7.74
CA ASN A 50 -0.82 10.84 8.79
C ASN A 50 -0.20 10.69 10.18
N VAL A 51 0.38 9.53 10.50
CA VAL A 51 0.94 9.28 11.84
C VAL A 51 2.40 9.72 11.94
N ASN A 52 3.21 9.40 10.92
CA ASN A 52 4.67 9.56 10.99
C ASN A 52 5.21 10.63 10.03
N GLY A 53 4.38 11.23 9.17
CA GLY A 53 4.83 12.17 8.14
C GLY A 53 5.70 11.55 7.04
N GLN A 54 5.76 10.22 6.94
CA GLN A 54 6.67 9.52 6.03
C GLN A 54 6.04 8.28 5.41
N PHE A 55 6.54 7.90 4.22
CA PHE A 55 6.11 6.66 3.57
C PHE A 55 6.50 5.44 4.40
N PRO A 56 5.65 4.40 4.46
CA PRO A 56 6.02 3.15 5.08
C PRO A 56 7.24 2.55 4.36
N SER A 57 8.27 2.23 5.13
CA SER A 57 9.43 1.50 4.65
C SER A 57 9.04 0.04 4.39
N ASP A 58 9.45 -0.51 3.25
CA ASP A 58 9.17 -1.90 2.85
C ASP A 58 9.73 -2.96 3.83
N GLN A 59 10.55 -2.54 4.80
CA GLN A 59 11.10 -3.40 5.85
C GLN A 59 10.03 -4.04 6.76
N ASN A 60 8.82 -3.47 6.83
CA ASN A 60 7.77 -3.98 7.73
C ASN A 60 6.99 -5.19 7.16
N GLN A 61 7.33 -5.69 5.96
CA GLN A 61 6.82 -6.98 5.46
C GLN A 61 7.74 -8.17 5.80
N ARG A 62 8.96 -7.95 6.29
CA ARG A 62 9.91 -9.02 6.64
C ARG A 62 9.81 -9.54 8.09
N ARG A 63 8.76 -9.19 8.83
CA ARG A 63 8.52 -9.61 10.22
C ARG A 63 7.06 -10.08 10.31
N GLN A 64 6.70 -11.33 10.53
CA GLN A 64 7.37 -12.53 11.03
C GLN A 64 6.69 -13.76 10.37
N PRO A 65 7.39 -14.90 10.17
CA PRO A 65 6.70 -16.17 10.07
C PRO A 65 5.86 -16.34 11.35
N ARG A 66 4.56 -16.64 11.22
CA ARG A 66 3.79 -17.11 12.38
C ARG A 66 4.50 -18.37 12.90
N PRO A 67 4.91 -18.44 14.18
CA PRO A 67 5.33 -19.72 14.74
C PRO A 67 4.14 -20.66 14.63
N ASN A 68 4.33 -21.72 13.84
CA ASN A 68 3.35 -22.75 13.62
C ASN A 68 3.42 -23.67 14.85
N ASN A 69 2.77 -23.28 15.95
CA ASN A 69 2.59 -24.18 17.10
C ASN A 69 1.52 -25.21 16.73
N PHE A 70 1.91 -26.19 15.91
CA PHE A 70 1.27 -27.49 15.88
C PHE A 70 2.11 -28.37 16.80
N ASP A 71 1.87 -28.23 18.10
CA ASP A 71 2.30 -29.24 19.06
C ASP A 71 1.37 -30.45 18.87
N GLU A 72 1.96 -31.54 18.38
CA GLU A 72 1.37 -32.89 18.32
C GLU A 72 1.27 -33.47 19.74
N ASP A 73 0.08 -33.96 20.11
CA ASP A 73 -0.15 -35.01 21.13
C ASP A 73 -1.31 -35.90 20.66
#